data_AF-A0A8H4UYR9-F1
#
_entry.id   AF-A0A8H4UYR9-F1
#
_cell.length_a   1.000
_cell.length_b   1.000
_cell.length_c   1.000
_cell.angle_alpha   90.00
_cell.angle_beta   90.00
_cell.angle_gamma   90.00
#
_symmetry.space_group_name_H-M   'P 1'
#
loop_
_entity.id
_entity.type
_entity.pdbx_description
1 polymer ?
#
loop_
_entity_poly.entity_id
_entity_poly.type
_entity_poly.pdbx_seq_one_letter_code
_entity_poly.pdbx_strand_id
1 'polypeptide(L)'
;MASNTSLDDCTIVWLCPLEVELRAAITMLDKVLDECPPRARGQNVVYTIGEIGLHKVAVVGYYQEQGLAASGSIAAEVMRDLRNLQLGLLVGIAGGIPSSTHDMQLGDVAVAVPEGDRPGVVGYDFGKTGDDDQYQLKHWQNSIHPLLRSVISKTDYQNFGGPNLVFRT
;
A
#
# COMPACT_ATOMS: atom_id res chain seq x y z
N MET A 1 -17.38 28.37 -4.46
CA MET A 1 -18.38 27.29 -4.38
C MET A 1 -17.62 26.07 -3.91
N ALA A 2 -17.82 25.62 -2.67
CA ALA A 2 -17.15 24.41 -2.17
C ALA A 2 -17.75 23.21 -2.91
N SER A 3 -16.91 22.49 -3.66
CA SER A 3 -17.31 21.24 -4.30
C SER A 3 -17.38 20.17 -3.22
N ASN A 4 -18.60 19.82 -2.83
CA ASN A 4 -18.90 18.72 -1.91
C ASN A 4 -18.24 17.45 -2.46
N THR A 5 -17.05 17.09 -1.95
CA THR A 5 -16.25 16.02 -2.54
C THR A 5 -16.64 14.70 -1.88
N SER A 6 -17.35 13.85 -2.64
CA SER A 6 -17.75 12.52 -2.19
C SER A 6 -16.56 11.56 -2.24
N LEU A 7 -16.57 10.53 -1.39
CA LEU A 7 -15.68 9.36 -1.53
C LEU A 7 -15.85 8.69 -2.90
N ASP A 8 -17.00 8.86 -3.55
CA ASP A 8 -17.25 8.37 -4.92
C ASP A 8 -16.32 9.01 -5.96
N ASP A 9 -15.79 10.20 -5.70
CA ASP A 9 -14.86 10.86 -6.61
C ASP A 9 -13.42 10.31 -6.48
N CYS A 10 -13.13 9.54 -5.43
CA CYS A 10 -11.81 8.99 -5.19
C CYS A 10 -11.63 7.67 -5.94
N THR A 11 -10.61 7.63 -6.80
CA THR A 11 -10.25 6.41 -7.55
C THR A 11 -9.01 5.72 -6.98
N ILE A 12 -8.28 6.41 -6.08
CA ILE A 12 -7.08 5.92 -5.42
C ILE A 12 -7.27 6.00 -3.91
N VAL A 13 -6.88 4.94 -3.20
CA VAL A 13 -6.73 4.97 -1.74
C VAL A 13 -5.28 4.73 -1.33
N TRP A 14 -4.81 5.52 -0.38
CA TRP A 14 -3.51 5.39 0.29
C TRP A 14 -3.73 4.94 1.73
N LEU A 15 -3.40 3.67 2.00
CA LEU A 15 -3.45 3.02 3.31
C LEU A 15 -2.13 3.23 4.07
N CYS A 16 -2.22 3.72 5.31
CA CYS A 16 -1.06 4.09 6.15
C CYS A 16 -1.06 3.35 7.49
N PRO A 17 -0.33 2.22 7.63
CA PRO A 17 -0.20 1.40 8.85
C PRO A 17 0.00 2.15 10.17
N LEU A 18 0.77 3.24 10.14
CA LEU A 18 1.18 4.00 11.30
C LEU A 18 0.74 5.47 11.21
N GLU A 19 0.59 6.10 12.37
CA GLU A 19 0.27 7.53 12.45
C GLU A 19 1.33 8.41 11.76
N VAL A 20 2.61 8.06 11.89
CA VAL A 20 3.70 8.79 11.24
C VAL A 20 3.61 8.70 9.71
N GLU A 21 3.18 7.55 9.18
CA GLU A 21 2.98 7.33 7.75
C GLU A 21 1.75 8.09 7.26
N LEU A 22 0.67 8.11 8.05
CA LEU A 22 -0.54 8.89 7.74
C LEU A 22 -0.21 10.38 7.65
N ARG A 23 0.52 10.91 8.63
CA ARG A 23 0.94 12.32 8.64
C ARG A 23 1.83 12.64 7.43
N ALA A 24 2.75 11.74 7.09
CA ALA A 24 3.60 11.89 5.91
C ALA A 24 2.75 11.90 4.62
N ALA A 25 1.83 10.95 4.47
CA ALA A 25 0.95 10.86 3.30
C ALA A 25 0.09 12.13 3.13
N ILE A 26 -0.51 12.64 4.21
CA ILE A 26 -1.28 13.89 4.17
C ILE A 26 -0.40 15.08 3.75
N THR A 27 0.84 15.12 4.23
CA THR A 27 1.81 16.19 3.89
C THR A 27 2.26 16.10 2.43
N MET A 28 2.24 14.91 1.83
CA MET A 28 2.62 14.67 0.43
C MET A 28 1.50 14.98 -0.58
N LEU A 29 0.28 15.27 -0.12
CA LEU A 29 -0.79 15.71 -1.01
C LEU A 29 -0.47 17.10 -1.56
N ASP A 30 -0.66 17.30 -2.87
CA ASP A 30 -0.52 18.63 -3.50
C ASP A 30 -1.55 19.60 -2.90
N LYS A 31 -2.73 19.07 -2.56
CA LYS A 31 -3.81 19.79 -1.92
C LYS A 31 -4.62 18.87 -1.03
N VAL A 32 -4.85 19.29 0.22
CA VAL A 32 -5.83 18.68 1.12
C VAL A 32 -7.19 19.34 0.90
N LEU A 33 -8.26 18.57 0.82
CA LEU A 33 -9.62 19.10 0.73
C LEU A 33 -10.16 19.30 2.16
N ASP A 34 -10.64 20.52 2.44
CA ASP A 34 -11.02 20.94 3.81
C ASP A 34 -12.25 20.21 4.38
N GLU A 35 -12.98 19.46 3.55
CA GLU A 35 -14.20 18.77 3.95
C GLU A 35 -13.91 17.31 4.29
N CYS A 36 -14.04 16.96 5.58
CA CYS A 36 -14.11 15.56 5.99
C CYS A 36 -15.39 14.95 5.42
N PRO A 37 -15.31 13.83 4.69
CA PRO A 37 -16.50 13.15 4.20
C PRO A 37 -17.43 12.80 5.35
N PRO A 38 -18.76 12.97 5.19
CA PRO A 38 -19.71 12.59 6.22
C PRO A 38 -19.60 11.07 6.48
N ARG A 39 -19.50 10.70 7.76
CA ARG A 39 -19.41 9.30 8.17
C ARG A 39 -20.79 8.66 8.26
N ALA A 40 -20.94 7.48 7.68
CA ALA A 40 -22.08 6.60 7.91
C ALA A 40 -22.00 5.97 9.32
N ARG A 41 -23.16 5.74 9.94
CA ARG A 41 -23.24 5.09 11.25
C ARG A 41 -22.59 3.70 11.20
N GLY A 42 -21.65 3.45 12.10
CA GLY A 42 -20.93 2.17 12.19
C GLY A 42 -19.71 2.05 11.28
N GLN A 43 -19.32 3.12 10.57
CA GLN A 43 -17.98 3.18 9.98
C GLN A 43 -16.91 3.30 11.07
N ASN A 44 -15.82 2.56 10.93
CA ASN A 44 -14.66 2.59 11.83
C ASN A 44 -13.46 3.28 11.18
N VAL A 45 -13.62 3.77 9.95
CA VAL A 45 -12.58 4.46 9.18
C VAL A 45 -12.86 5.96 9.08
N VAL A 46 -11.78 6.75 9.09
CA VAL A 46 -11.81 8.20 8.80
C VAL A 46 -10.91 8.46 7.62
N TYR A 47 -11.40 9.23 6.66
CA TYR A 47 -10.69 9.57 5.43
C TYR A 47 -10.23 11.02 5.45
N THR A 48 -9.02 11.26 4.95
CA THR A 48 -8.60 12.58 4.46
C THR A 48 -8.61 12.53 2.94
N ILE A 49 -9.34 13.42 2.28
CA ILE A 49 -9.32 13.50 0.81
C ILE A 49 -8.35 14.59 0.38
N GLY A 50 -7.56 14.30 -0.63
CA GLY A 50 -6.71 15.29 -1.30
C GLY A 50 -6.54 15.00 -2.78
N GLU A 51 -5.60 15.74 -3.37
CA GLU A 51 -5.22 15.63 -4.77
C GLU A 51 -3.71 15.38 -4.88
N ILE A 52 -3.33 14.50 -5.81
CA ILE A 52 -1.96 14.34 -6.32
C ILE A 52 -2.04 14.41 -7.85
N GLY A 53 -1.48 15.46 -8.44
CA GLY A 53 -1.67 15.79 -9.84
C GLY A 53 -3.16 15.91 -10.20
N LEU A 54 -3.61 15.05 -11.13
CA LEU A 54 -5.01 15.02 -11.58
C LEU A 54 -5.86 13.98 -10.83
N HIS A 55 -5.30 13.30 -9.83
CA HIS A 55 -5.96 12.21 -9.12
C HIS A 55 -6.49 12.68 -7.77
N LYS A 56 -7.76 12.35 -7.49
CA LYS A 56 -8.33 12.45 -6.14
C LYS A 56 -7.98 11.20 -5.36
N VAL A 57 -7.31 11.42 -4.22
CA VAL A 57 -6.75 10.37 -3.37
C VAL A 57 -7.44 10.42 -2.01
N ALA A 58 -7.97 9.28 -1.57
CA ALA A 58 -8.39 9.10 -0.19
C ALA A 58 -7.23 8.54 0.63
N VAL A 59 -6.85 9.20 1.71
CA VAL A 59 -5.83 8.74 2.65
C VAL A 59 -6.52 8.24 3.91
N VAL A 60 -6.10 7.06 4.38
CA VAL A 60 -6.63 6.42 5.58
C VAL A 60 -5.50 5.82 6.39
N GLY A 61 -5.56 5.99 7.72
CA GLY A 61 -4.65 5.32 8.66
C GLY A 61 -5.38 4.38 9.61
N TYR A 62 -4.60 3.52 10.27
CA TYR A 62 -5.08 2.59 11.29
C TYR A 62 -4.91 3.22 12.67
N TYR A 63 -5.94 3.18 13.51
CA TYR A 63 -5.83 3.64 14.90
C TYR A 63 -5.57 2.44 15.82
N GLN A 64 -4.36 2.37 16.39
CA GLN A 64 -3.92 1.45 17.46
C GLN A 64 -4.01 -0.07 17.21
N GLU A 65 -4.74 -0.54 16.20
CA GLU A 65 -4.80 -1.95 15.81
C GLU A 65 -3.82 -2.24 14.67
N GLN A 66 -2.83 -3.09 14.97
CA GLN A 66 -1.83 -3.54 14.00
C GLN A 66 -2.01 -5.01 13.66
N GLY A 67 -1.55 -5.38 12.47
CA GLY A 67 -1.52 -6.77 12.01
C GLY A 67 -2.49 -7.05 10.86
N LEU A 68 -2.40 -8.29 10.36
CA LEU A 68 -3.06 -8.72 9.13
C LEU A 68 -4.59 -8.64 9.21
N ALA A 69 -5.17 -9.00 10.35
CA ALA A 69 -6.63 -9.01 10.54
C ALA A 69 -7.23 -7.59 10.56
N ALA A 70 -6.61 -6.67 11.30
CA ALA A 70 -7.00 -5.26 11.33
C ALA A 70 -6.84 -4.63 9.94
N SER A 71 -5.71 -4.91 9.28
CA SER A 71 -5.43 -4.44 7.91
C SER A 71 -6.48 -4.92 6.91
N GLY A 72 -6.84 -6.20 6.97
CA GLY A 72 -7.87 -6.79 6.12
C GLY A 72 -9.25 -6.21 6.36
N SER A 73 -9.61 -5.96 7.63
CA SER A 73 -10.91 -5.37 7.99
C SER A 73 -11.06 -3.96 7.45
N ILE A 74 -10.03 -3.12 7.60
CA ILE A 74 -10.02 -1.76 7.06
C ILE A 74 -10.01 -1.77 5.54
N ALA A 75 -9.23 -2.63 4.89
CA ALA A 75 -9.26 -2.77 3.43
C ALA A 75 -10.67 -3.15 2.92
N ALA A 76 -11.37 -4.05 3.61
CA ALA A 76 -12.75 -4.41 3.27
C ALA A 76 -13.73 -3.25 3.43
N GLU A 77 -13.59 -2.46 4.49
CA GLU A 77 -14.41 -1.26 4.71
C GLU A 77 -14.16 -0.19 3.64
N VAL A 78 -12.88 0.05 3.30
CA VAL A 78 -12.47 0.96 2.22
C VAL A 78 -13.04 0.54 0.87
N MET A 79 -12.98 -0.75 0.52
CA MET A 79 -13.57 -1.26 -0.73
C MET A 79 -15.09 -1.08 -0.76
N ARG A 80 -15.76 -1.13 0.40
CA ARG A 80 -17.20 -0.88 0.48
C ARG A 80 -17.54 0.60 0.31
N ASP A 81 -16.73 1.47 0.92
CA ASP A 81 -16.98 2.91 0.98
C ASP A 81 -16.59 3.63 -0.32
N LEU A 82 -15.50 3.22 -0.99
CA LEU A 82 -15.04 3.82 -2.26
C LEU A 82 -15.54 3.00 -3.45
N ARG A 83 -16.71 3.35 -3.97
CA ARG A 83 -17.39 2.59 -5.04
C ARG A 83 -16.68 2.63 -6.39
N ASN A 84 -15.88 3.67 -6.62
CA ASN A 84 -15.11 3.88 -7.87
C ASN A 84 -13.62 3.61 -7.68
N LEU A 85 -13.24 2.87 -6.63
CA LEU A 85 -11.84 2.51 -6.36
C LEU A 85 -11.24 1.73 -7.54
N GLN A 86 -10.12 2.22 -8.05
CA GLN A 86 -9.33 1.58 -9.11
C GLN A 86 -7.99 1.06 -8.58
N LEU A 87 -7.43 1.73 -7.57
CA LEU A 87 -6.10 1.46 -7.05
C LEU A 87 -6.02 1.66 -5.54
N GLY A 88 -5.53 0.65 -4.82
CA GLY A 88 -5.09 0.79 -3.43
C GLY A 88 -3.57 0.71 -3.30
N LEU A 89 -3.00 1.65 -2.56
CA LEU A 89 -1.58 1.71 -2.22
C LEU A 89 -1.44 1.51 -0.71
N LEU A 90 -0.69 0.50 -0.31
CA LEU A 90 -0.20 0.37 1.07
C LEU A 90 1.23 0.91 1.09
N VAL A 91 1.44 2.04 1.76
CA VAL A 91 2.76 2.67 1.85
C VAL A 91 3.09 2.89 3.31
N GLY A 92 4.26 2.43 3.72
CA GLY A 92 4.73 2.54 5.08
C GLY A 92 6.21 2.25 5.20
N ILE A 93 6.70 2.32 6.43
CA ILE A 93 8.08 1.97 6.77
C ILE A 93 8.20 0.46 7.01
N ALA A 94 9.34 -0.10 6.64
CA ALA A 94 9.64 -1.51 6.86
C ALA A 94 11.10 -1.70 7.28
N GLY A 95 11.35 -2.78 8.02
CA GLY A 95 12.71 -3.23 8.32
C GLY A 95 13.30 -3.98 7.13
N GLY A 96 14.59 -3.80 6.90
CA GLY A 96 15.30 -4.50 5.84
C GLY A 96 16.19 -5.63 6.30
N ILE A 97 16.33 -6.64 5.45
CA ILE A 97 17.26 -7.76 5.64
C ILE A 97 18.25 -7.73 4.46
N PRO A 98 19.41 -7.07 4.62
CA PRO A 98 20.43 -7.03 3.57
C PRO A 98 21.00 -8.43 3.32
N SER A 99 21.38 -8.70 2.07
CA SER A 99 22.10 -9.90 1.65
C SER A 99 23.12 -9.57 0.58
N SER A 100 24.01 -10.51 0.25
CA SER A 100 25.02 -10.31 -0.80
C SER A 100 24.43 -10.02 -2.19
N THR A 101 23.18 -10.44 -2.44
CA THR A 101 22.46 -10.20 -3.69
C THR A 101 21.44 -9.06 -3.59
N HIS A 102 21.18 -8.54 -2.38
CA HIS A 102 20.22 -7.47 -2.12
C HIS A 102 20.75 -6.56 -1.02
N ASP A 103 21.45 -5.51 -1.41
CA ASP A 103 21.95 -4.51 -0.48
C ASP A 103 20.88 -3.44 -0.22
N MET A 104 19.97 -3.75 0.72
CA MET A 104 18.92 -2.83 1.14
C MET A 104 19.40 -1.95 2.29
N GLN A 105 19.38 -0.64 2.09
CA GLN A 105 19.93 0.36 2.99
C GLN A 105 18.82 1.26 3.57
N LEU A 106 19.13 2.01 4.63
CA LEU A 106 18.20 3.02 5.15
C LEU A 106 17.96 4.10 4.10
N GLY A 107 16.69 4.43 3.84
CA GLY A 107 16.28 5.38 2.81
C GLY A 107 15.88 4.73 1.49
N ASP A 108 16.12 3.42 1.33
CA ASP A 108 15.65 2.66 0.19
C ASP A 108 14.13 2.48 0.23
N VAL A 109 13.46 2.65 -0.92
CA VAL A 109 12.04 2.37 -1.12
C VAL A 109 11.90 1.03 -1.83
N ALA A 110 11.42 0.02 -1.10
CA ALA A 110 11.09 -1.27 -1.67
C ALA A 110 9.68 -1.26 -2.29
N VAL A 111 9.53 -1.84 -3.47
CA VAL A 111 8.22 -2.08 -4.09
C VAL A 111 8.05 -3.56 -4.37
N ALA A 112 6.88 -4.08 -4.03
CA ALA A 112 6.52 -5.47 -4.29
C ALA A 112 6.45 -5.76 -5.79
N VAL A 113 7.39 -6.54 -6.31
CA VAL A 113 7.39 -6.96 -7.72
C VAL A 113 7.05 -8.44 -7.81
N PRO A 114 6.01 -8.83 -8.56
CA PRO A 114 5.74 -10.25 -8.81
C PRO A 114 6.86 -10.90 -9.62
N GLU A 115 7.33 -12.07 -9.19
CA GLU A 115 8.38 -12.84 -9.85
C GLU A 115 7.96 -14.30 -10.00
N GLY A 116 7.86 -14.79 -11.23
CA GLY A 116 7.35 -16.13 -11.51
C GLY A 116 5.91 -16.31 -11.01
N ASP A 117 5.72 -17.27 -10.10
CA ASP A 117 4.46 -17.56 -9.42
C ASP A 117 4.25 -16.76 -8.12
N ARG A 118 5.26 -15.98 -7.68
CA ARG A 118 5.20 -15.19 -6.44
C ARG A 118 4.58 -13.82 -6.70
N PRO A 119 3.66 -13.33 -5.83
CA PRO A 119 2.92 -12.10 -6.06
C PRO A 119 3.66 -10.81 -5.66
N GLY A 120 4.92 -10.90 -5.22
CA GLY A 120 5.73 -9.77 -4.75
C GLY A 120 5.59 -9.49 -3.25
N VAL A 121 4.50 -9.93 -2.61
CA VAL A 121 4.33 -9.91 -1.14
C VAL A 121 4.02 -11.33 -0.66
N VAL A 122 4.82 -11.83 0.28
CA VAL A 122 4.64 -13.17 0.86
C VAL A 122 4.51 -13.06 2.37
N GLY A 123 3.54 -13.77 2.94
CA GLY A 123 3.39 -13.88 4.38
C GLY A 123 4.38 -14.89 4.94
N TYR A 124 5.35 -14.41 5.73
CA TYR A 124 6.43 -15.24 6.26
C TYR A 124 5.96 -16.28 7.30
N ASP A 125 4.79 -16.06 7.90
CA ASP A 125 4.11 -16.95 8.84
C ASP A 125 3.22 -18.01 8.17
N PHE A 126 3.02 -17.92 6.85
CA PHE A 126 2.15 -18.84 6.08
C PHE A 126 2.89 -19.99 5.39
N GLY A 127 4.14 -20.26 5.78
CA GLY A 127 4.84 -21.45 5.31
C GLY A 127 4.72 -22.63 6.27
N LYS A 128 4.97 -23.82 5.73
CA LYS A 128 5.18 -25.03 6.54
C LYS A 128 6.61 -25.50 6.34
N THR A 129 7.26 -25.88 7.43
CA THR A 129 8.46 -26.70 7.38
C THR A 129 8.01 -28.14 7.09
N GLY A 130 8.46 -28.70 5.98
CA GLY A 130 8.28 -30.11 5.67
C GLY A 130 9.19 -31.00 6.54
N ASP A 131 9.00 -32.31 6.47
CA ASP A 131 9.77 -33.29 7.26
C ASP A 131 11.29 -33.24 6.98
N ASP A 132 11.69 -32.65 5.84
CA ASP A 132 13.09 -32.47 5.42
C ASP A 132 13.68 -31.09 5.80
N ASP A 133 13.10 -30.37 6.76
CA ASP A 133 13.44 -28.97 7.14
C ASP A 133 13.30 -27.94 5.99
N GLN A 134 12.63 -28.31 4.89
CA GLN A 134 12.37 -27.43 3.77
C GLN A 134 11.16 -26.53 4.04
N TYR A 135 11.35 -25.22 4.03
CA TYR A 135 10.27 -24.24 4.16
C TYR A 135 9.51 -24.08 2.83
N GLN A 136 8.21 -24.34 2.86
CA GLN A 136 7.32 -24.18 1.69
C GLN A 136 6.23 -23.15 1.99
N LEU A 137 6.16 -22.10 1.17
CA LEU A 137 5.04 -21.17 1.13
C LEU A 137 3.78 -21.89 0.64
N LYS A 138 2.69 -21.88 1.42
CA LYS A 138 1.42 -22.53 1.05
C LYS A 138 0.33 -21.58 0.60
N HIS A 139 0.49 -20.29 0.88
CA HIS A 139 -0.50 -19.29 0.55
C HIS A 139 0.19 -17.98 0.19
N TRP A 140 -0.34 -17.31 -0.82
CA TRP A 140 0.10 -15.99 -1.21
C TRP A 140 -1.07 -15.20 -1.77
N GLN A 141 -1.01 -13.89 -1.63
CA GLN A 141 -2.07 -12.98 -2.03
C GLN A 141 -2.04 -12.75 -3.56
N ASN A 142 -3.07 -12.09 -4.10
CA ASN A 142 -3.08 -11.73 -5.51
C ASN A 142 -1.89 -10.86 -5.86
N SER A 143 -1.27 -11.14 -7.00
CA SER A 143 -0.23 -10.29 -7.55
C SER A 143 -0.81 -8.94 -8.00
N ILE A 144 0.01 -7.90 -7.98
CA ILE A 144 -0.33 -6.57 -8.50
C ILE A 144 -0.93 -6.68 -9.92
N HIS A 145 -1.98 -5.92 -10.22
CA HIS A 145 -2.63 -5.93 -11.54
C HIS A 145 -1.63 -5.56 -12.66
N PRO A 146 -1.64 -6.23 -13.83
CA PRO A 146 -0.64 -6.00 -14.89
C PRO A 146 -0.46 -4.54 -15.33
N LEU A 147 -1.54 -3.76 -15.35
CA LEU A 147 -1.48 -2.32 -15.66
C LEU A 147 -0.53 -1.57 -14.71
N LEU A 148 -0.62 -1.85 -13.41
CA LEU A 148 0.21 -1.21 -12.39
C LEU A 148 1.65 -1.72 -12.46
N ARG A 149 1.87 -2.98 -12.86
CA ARG A 149 3.22 -3.49 -13.14
C ARG A 149 3.90 -2.75 -14.27
N SER A 150 3.15 -2.29 -15.29
CA SER A 150 3.75 -1.49 -16.37
C SER A 150 4.28 -0.13 -15.87
N VAL A 151 3.71 0.41 -14.80
CA VAL A 151 4.21 1.64 -14.17
C VAL A 151 5.59 1.40 -13.56
N ILE A 152 5.80 0.25 -12.92
CA ILE A 152 7.10 -0.15 -12.35
C ILE A 152 8.21 -0.11 -13.41
N SER A 153 7.92 -0.55 -14.64
CA SER A 153 8.90 -0.49 -15.75
C SER A 153 9.21 0.91 -16.27
N LYS A 154 8.34 1.90 -15.98
CA LYS A 154 8.54 3.30 -16.38
C LYS A 154 9.28 4.12 -15.35
N THR A 155 9.20 3.74 -14.08
CA THR A 155 10.03 4.34 -13.03
C THR A 155 11.47 3.88 -13.26
N ASP A 156 12.44 4.77 -13.03
CA ASP A 156 13.84 4.57 -13.45
C ASP A 156 14.43 3.28 -12.82
N TYR A 157 14.35 2.19 -13.58
CA TYR A 157 14.80 0.82 -13.27
C TYR A 157 16.34 0.71 -13.30
N GLN A 158 17.02 1.79 -13.70
CA GLN A 158 18.45 1.81 -13.99
C GLN A 158 19.24 1.97 -12.69
N ASN A 159 19.67 0.82 -12.19
CA ASN A 159 20.78 0.50 -11.27
C ASN A 159 20.26 -0.30 -10.06
N PHE A 160 21.05 -1.29 -9.63
CA PHE A 160 20.89 -2.07 -8.39
C PHE A 160 20.14 -3.42 -8.50
N GLY A 161 20.62 -4.31 -9.36
CA GLY A 161 21.23 -5.59 -8.91
C GLY A 161 20.46 -6.63 -8.08
N GLY A 162 19.12 -6.65 -8.00
CA GLY A 162 18.38 -7.76 -7.34
C GLY A 162 16.90 -7.88 -7.76
N PRO A 163 16.22 -9.02 -7.52
CA PRO A 163 14.81 -9.27 -7.89
C PRO A 163 13.73 -8.39 -7.24
N ASN A 164 14.08 -7.48 -6.32
CA ASN A 164 13.13 -6.52 -5.75
C ASN A 164 13.44 -5.09 -6.21
N LEU A 165 12.38 -4.32 -6.52
CA LEU A 165 12.52 -2.91 -6.91
C LEU A 165 12.89 -2.08 -5.70
N VAL A 166 14.10 -1.51 -5.73
CA VAL A 166 14.62 -0.62 -4.69
C VAL A 166 14.89 0.75 -5.31
N PHE A 167 14.13 1.77 -4.92
CA PHE A 167 14.48 3.16 -5.26
C PHE A 167 15.38 3.74 -4.19
N ARG A 168 16.51 4.30 -4.60
CA ARG A 168 17.39 5.08 -3.73
C ARG A 168 16.98 6.54 -3.81
N THR A 169 16.75 7.17 -2.66
CA THR A 169 16.51 8.62 -2.56
C THR A 169 17.80 9.36 -2.25
#